data_AF-A0A355GC74-F1
#
_entry.id   AF-A0A355GC74-F1
#
_cell.length_a   1.000
_cell.length_b   1.000
_cell.length_c   1.000
_cell.angle_alpha   90.00
_cell.angle_beta   90.00
_cell.angle_gamma   90.00
#
_symmetry.space_group_name_H-M   'P 1'
#
loop_
_entity.id
_entity.type
_entity.pdbx_description
1 polymer ?
#
loop_
_entity_poly.entity_id
_entity_poly.type
_entity_poly.pdbx_seq_one_letter_code
_entity_poly.pdbx_strand_id
1 'polypeptide(L)'
;GSHTYSLINHNNERFWVKFHFKTQQGHKHWTNAEAEQVVGKTRESTQEDLFYAIEKGEFPRWKMQVQIMPETDADLTPYNPFDLTKVWP
;
A
#
# COMPACT_ATOMS: atom_id res chain seq x y z
N GLY A 1 2.06 2.24 3.76
CA GLY A 1 2.68 2.65 5.03
C GLY A 1 1.86 2.11 6.17
N SER A 2 2.15 0.88 6.58
CA SER A 2 1.33 0.11 7.54
C SER A 2 1.18 0.82 8.89
N HIS A 3 2.28 1.41 9.38
CA HIS A 3 2.31 2.22 10.59
C HIS A 3 1.42 3.46 10.48
N THR A 4 0.92 3.90 11.63
CA THR A 4 0.32 5.22 11.78
C THR A 4 1.42 6.25 11.95
N TYR A 5 1.41 7.26 11.09
CA TYR A 5 2.28 8.44 11.16
C TYR A 5 1.46 9.64 11.60
N SER A 6 2.10 10.80 11.71
CA SER A 6 1.38 12.07 11.84
C SER A 6 1.83 13.10 10.82
N LEU A 7 0.89 13.95 10.42
CA LEU A 7 1.14 15.19 9.72
C LEU A 7 0.73 16.35 10.62
N ILE A 8 1.41 17.48 10.49
CA ILE A 8 1.13 18.71 11.23
C ILE A 8 0.77 19.78 10.20
N ASN A 9 -0.36 20.47 10.38
CA ASN A 9 -0.79 21.53 9.47
C ASN A 9 -0.17 22.89 9.83
N HIS A 10 -0.54 23.94 9.07
CA HIS A 10 -0.02 25.30 9.30
C HIS A 10 -0.42 25.93 10.65
N ASN A 11 -1.49 25.43 11.28
CA ASN A 11 -1.95 25.84 12.60
C ASN A 11 -1.30 25.04 13.74
N ASN A 12 -0.30 24.20 13.42
CA ASN A 12 0.35 23.28 14.36
C ASN A 12 -0.60 22.20 14.94
N GLU A 13 -1.68 21.87 14.22
CA GLU A 13 -2.60 20.79 14.59
C GLU A 13 -2.12 19.45 14.03
N ARG A 14 -2.15 18.41 14.86
CA ARG A 14 -1.74 17.05 14.49
C ARG A 14 -2.91 16.26 13.91
N PHE A 15 -2.61 15.52 12.84
CA PHE A 15 -3.48 14.49 12.30
C PHE A 15 -2.73 13.18 12.18
N TRP A 16 -3.34 12.09 12.64
CA TRP A 16 -2.83 10.74 12.43
C TRP A 16 -3.14 10.30 11.01
N VAL A 17 -2.19 9.64 10.35
CA VAL A 17 -2.32 9.26 8.94
C VAL A 17 -1.82 7.85 8.64
N LYS A 18 -2.48 7.21 7.67
CA LYS A 18 -1.96 6.02 6.98
C LYS A 18 -1.84 6.28 5.49
N PHE A 19 -0.68 5.92 4.93
CA PHE A 19 -0.35 6.12 3.51
C PHE A 19 -0.66 4.87 2.69
N HIS A 20 -1.34 5.07 1.56
CA HIS A 20 -1.76 4.02 0.65
C HIS A 20 -1.29 4.33 -0.77
N PHE A 21 -0.77 3.31 -1.46
CA PHE A 21 -0.53 3.34 -2.90
C PHE A 21 -1.52 2.39 -3.56
N LYS A 22 -2.49 2.94 -4.30
CA LYS A 22 -3.45 2.13 -5.07
C LYS A 22 -2.94 1.96 -6.49
N THR A 23 -2.64 0.72 -6.87
CA THR A 23 -2.22 0.37 -8.24
C THR A 23 -3.30 0.78 -9.25
N GLN A 24 -2.89 1.33 -10.40
CA GLN A 24 -3.80 1.61 -11.52
C GLN A 24 -3.84 0.45 -12.54
N GLN A 25 -3.01 -0.58 -12.35
CA GLN A 25 -2.94 -1.77 -13.22
C GLN A 25 -3.98 -2.83 -12.83
N GLY A 26 -4.71 -2.62 -11.73
CA GLY A 26 -5.55 -3.63 -11.08
C GLY A 26 -4.73 -4.61 -10.23
N HIS A 27 -5.43 -5.49 -9.53
CA HIS A 27 -4.83 -6.55 -8.72
C HIS A 27 -4.92 -7.88 -9.47
N LYS A 28 -3.75 -8.45 -9.80
CA LYS A 28 -3.61 -9.78 -10.37
C LYS A 28 -2.76 -10.61 -9.42
N HIS A 29 -3.16 -11.85 -9.21
CA HIS A 29 -2.49 -12.76 -8.28
C HIS A 29 -2.39 -14.13 -8.94
N TRP A 30 -1.36 -14.87 -8.56
CA TRP A 30 -1.30 -16.30 -8.82
C TRP A 30 -1.94 -17.05 -7.66
N THR A 31 -2.59 -18.16 -7.97
CA THR A 31 -2.82 -19.23 -7.00
C THR A 31 -1.49 -19.84 -6.57
N ASN A 32 -1.47 -20.56 -5.45
CA ASN A 32 -0.25 -21.23 -4.98
C ASN A 32 0.32 -22.21 -6.04
N ALA A 33 -0.57 -22.95 -6.72
CA ALA A 33 -0.16 -23.89 -7.77
C ALA A 33 0.43 -23.18 -9.00
N GLU A 34 -0.16 -22.05 -9.43
CA GLU A 34 0.40 -21.25 -10.52
C GLU A 34 1.75 -20.65 -10.14
N ALA A 35 1.88 -20.13 -8.92
CA ALA A 35 3.11 -19.54 -8.42
C ALA A 35 4.25 -20.57 -8.39
N GLU A 36 3.98 -21.81 -7.94
CA GLU A 36 4.95 -22.91 -7.96
C GLU A 36 5.48 -23.16 -9.37
N GLN A 37 4.59 -23.21 -10.36
CA GLN A 37 4.97 -23.45 -11.76
C GLN A 37 5.72 -22.27 -12.38
N VAL A 38 5.31 -21.03 -12.11
CA VAL A 38 5.95 -19.83 -12.67
C VAL A 38 7.32 -19.62 -12.05
N VAL A 39 7.42 -19.62 -10.72
CA VAL A 39 8.67 -19.38 -10.00
C VAL A 39 9.65 -20.54 -10.18
N GLY A 40 9.15 -21.77 -10.31
CA GLY A 40 9.96 -22.94 -10.63
C GLY A 40 10.64 -22.86 -12.01
N LYS A 41 10.05 -22.14 -12.97
CA LYS A 41 10.64 -21.88 -14.29
C LYS A 41 11.61 -20.70 -14.26
N THR A 42 11.22 -19.59 -13.63
CA THR A 42 12.10 -18.43 -13.44
C THR A 42 11.78 -17.70 -12.14
N ARG A 43 12.82 -17.45 -11.35
CA ARG A 43 12.72 -16.64 -10.13
C ARG A 43 12.57 -15.15 -10.44
N GLU A 44 12.88 -14.74 -11.68
CA GLU A 44 12.89 -13.35 -12.13
C GLU A 44 11.55 -12.89 -12.72
N SER A 45 10.52 -13.75 -12.74
CA SER A 45 9.23 -13.49 -13.40
C SER A 45 8.63 -12.11 -13.14
N THR A 46 8.63 -11.62 -11.89
CA THR A 46 8.09 -10.30 -11.54
C THR A 46 9.03 -9.15 -11.87
N GLN A 47 10.35 -9.39 -11.85
CA GLN A 47 11.35 -8.39 -12.23
C GLN A 47 11.38 -8.21 -13.75
N GLU A 48 11.30 -9.31 -14.51
CA GLU A 48 11.17 -9.30 -15.96
C GLU A 48 9.89 -8.58 -16.40
N ASP A 49 8.75 -8.86 -15.75
CA ASP A 49 7.48 -8.16 -16.02
C ASP A 49 7.63 -6.64 -15.85
N LEU A 50 8.20 -6.19 -14.73
CA LEU A 50 8.44 -4.77 -14.48
C LEU A 50 9.40 -4.15 -15.51
N PHE A 51 10.52 -4.81 -15.79
CA PHE A 51 11.54 -4.33 -16.72
C PHE A 51 10.94 -4.16 -18.13
N TYR A 52 10.30 -5.21 -18.65
CA TYR A 52 9.73 -5.16 -20.00
C TYR A 52 8.50 -4.25 -20.10
N ALA A 53 7.71 -4.08 -19.03
CA ALA A 53 6.64 -3.10 -19.01
C ALA A 53 7.21 -1.68 -19.21
N ILE A 54 8.31 -1.35 -18.53
CA ILE A 54 8.99 -0.06 -18.68
C ILE A 54 9.56 0.09 -20.10
N GLU A 55 10.25 -0.93 -20.63
CA GLU A 55 10.81 -0.90 -21.99
C GLU A 55 9.75 -0.71 -23.08
N LYS A 56 8.53 -1.23 -22.85
CA LYS A 56 7.38 -1.06 -23.76
C LYS A 56 6.65 0.27 -23.61
N GLY A 57 7.05 1.12 -22.66
CA GLY A 57 6.35 2.37 -22.33
C GLY A 57 5.07 2.16 -21.51
N GLU A 58 4.83 0.97 -20.98
CA GLU A 58 3.71 0.62 -20.10
C GLU A 58 4.04 0.97 -18.65
N PHE A 59 4.35 2.23 -18.38
CA PHE A 59 4.84 2.64 -17.06
C PHE A 59 3.82 2.35 -15.95
N PRO A 60 4.21 1.60 -14.90
CA PRO A 60 3.32 1.29 -13.80
C PRO A 60 3.01 2.56 -12.99
N ARG A 61 1.77 2.69 -12.51
CA ARG A 61 1.28 3.90 -11.84
C ARG A 61 0.53 3.57 -10.56
N TRP A 62 0.70 4.42 -9.56
CA TRP A 62 -0.04 4.32 -8.32
C TRP A 62 -0.67 5.66 -7.96
N LYS A 63 -1.92 5.63 -7.50
CA LYS A 63 -2.55 6.77 -6.84
C LYS A 63 -2.14 6.75 -5.37
N MET A 64 -1.41 7.77 -4.93
CA MET A 64 -1.14 7.99 -3.51
C MET A 64 -2.40 8.51 -2.84
N GLN A 65 -2.82 7.86 -1.77
CA GLN A 65 -3.97 8.23 -0.95
C GLN A 65 -3.55 8.27 0.51
N VAL A 66 -4.22 9.11 1.30
CA VAL A 66 -3.97 9.27 2.72
C VAL A 66 -5.29 9.11 3.45
N GLN A 67 -5.36 8.18 4.39
CA GLN A 67 -6.39 8.19 5.42
C GLN A 67 -5.95 9.17 6.50
N ILE A 68 -6.84 10.05 6.93
CA ILE A 68 -6.56 11.14 7.87
C ILE A 68 -7.55 11.02 9.04
N MET A 69 -7.02 11.07 10.26
CA MET A 69 -7.78 10.99 11.50
C MET A 69 -7.35 12.16 12.42
N PRO A 70 -8.27 13.00 12.89
CA PRO A 70 -7.98 13.99 13.92
C PRO A 70 -7.34 13.36 15.17
N GLU A 71 -6.47 14.08 15.87
CA GLU A 71 -5.80 13.54 17.06
C GLU A 71 -6.79 13.06 18.13
N THR A 72 -7.90 13.78 18.32
CA THR A 72 -8.96 13.47 19.28
C THR A 72 -9.75 12.20 18.97
N ASP A 73 -9.75 11.77 17.70
CA ASP A 73 -10.58 10.65 17.25
C ASP A 73 -9.88 9.31 17.46
N ALA A 74 -8.56 9.32 17.71
CA ALA A 74 -7.76 8.11 17.90
C ALA A 74 -8.29 7.22 19.05
N ASP A 75 -8.66 7.85 20.17
CA ASP A 75 -9.18 7.16 21.36
C ASP A 75 -10.64 6.69 21.19
N LEU A 76 -11.33 7.14 20.15
CA LEU A 76 -12.73 6.80 19.88
C LEU A 76 -12.87 5.57 18.98
N THR A 77 -11.78 5.13 18.34
CA THR A 77 -11.81 3.93 17.48
C THR A 77 -11.94 2.64 18.31
N PRO A 78 -12.65 1.61 17.81
CA PRO A 78 -12.83 0.35 18.53
C PRO A 78 -11.59 -0.57 18.50
N TYR A 79 -10.47 -0.09 17.97
CA TYR A 79 -9.20 -0.80 17.84
C TYR A 79 -8.07 0.15 18.24
N ASN A 80 -6.85 -0.37 18.49
CA ASN A 80 -5.70 0.52 18.68
C ASN A 80 -5.24 1.03 17.30
N PRO A 81 -5.35 2.34 16.98
CA PRO A 81 -4.98 2.85 15.67
C PRO A 81 -3.48 2.74 15.39
N PHE A 82 -2.65 2.49 16.40
CA PHE A 82 -1.20 2.30 16.30
C PHE A 82 -0.77 0.82 16.23
N ASP A 83 -1.70 -0.13 16.37
CA ASP A 83 -1.44 -1.55 16.21
C ASP A 83 -1.26 -1.90 14.71
N LEU A 84 -0.09 -2.43 14.37
CA LEU A 84 0.28 -2.79 13.00
C LEU A 84 -0.55 -3.94 12.43
N THR A 85 -1.18 -4.74 13.30
CA THR A 85 -2.05 -5.86 12.91
C THR A 85 -3.46 -5.40 12.53
N LYS A 86 -3.77 -4.11 12.69
CA LYS A 86 -5.10 -3.53 12.41
C LYS A 86 -5.09 -2.60 11.20
N VAL A 87 -6.16 -2.69 10.42
CA VAL A 87 -6.44 -1.78 9.30
C VAL A 87 -7.49 -0.76 9.77
N TRP A 88 -7.30 0.51 9.42
CA TRP A 88 -8.34 1.51 9.59
C TRP A 88 -9.39 1.30 8.49
N PRO A 89 -10.66 0.99 8.85
CA PRO A 89 -11.70 0.65 7.89
C PRO A 89 -12.07 1.83 6.99
#